data_AF-A0A0D2DBJ8-F1
#
_entry.id   AF-A0A0D2DBJ8-F1
#
_cell.length_a   1.000
_cell.length_b   1.000
_cell.length_c   1.000
_cell.angle_alpha   90.00
_cell.angle_beta   90.00
_cell.angle_gamma   90.00
#
_symmetry.space_group_name_H-M   'P 1'
#
loop_
_entity.id
_entity.type
_entity.pdbx_description
1 polymer ?
#
loop_
_entity_poly.entity_id
_entity_poly.type
_entity_poly.pdbx_seq_one_letter_code
_entity_poly.pdbx_strand_id
1 'polypeptide(L)'
;MIDDIRYPAQMDTRCADPELQLDVDLMVLEYTLFRAVEAHLEALCEGRCQHDYEDDDDKAMYGPQQRMLVIFDGFLKVFNHHHPCYEQSAEFNYRQQILELLVLLLYRRTQITAMERSSANSSRVDSRAINDLKNRRRWLARRERDSRVGIHKDYTAAGEADKERAWNLEQRIYNTWDATRLPHAPSASPPTALPSSPSLLSPLLPRFMAISASFVDVVRQRPDDFWMDVACEFMLQASLESLQLRSRGGGSIECLPRLADCFAWGYLGDLDTSLNGEGDAHPASYDNHGHKETAEKETEAFNNLFRSSPAECSRDVEHPSWTQLRLDTLQEFSVIGGDSFTAASVASQTPRLERLIEKYPRAEFQHRLALLLRAMWEFSCREHLLGKPVLVEIEEGHVKSRALEGAEFAQFAARVGLACGVGG
;
A
#
# COMPACT_ATOMS: atom_id res chain seq x y z
N MET A 1 31.67 -62.87 -25.83
CA MET A 1 30.50 -62.13 -26.36
C MET A 1 29.99 -61.32 -25.20
N ILE A 2 30.17 -60.00 -25.27
CA ILE A 2 29.79 -59.06 -24.22
C ILE A 2 28.37 -58.63 -24.59
N ASP A 3 27.38 -59.25 -23.95
CA ASP A 3 25.99 -58.82 -24.03
C ASP A 3 25.85 -57.59 -23.11
N ASP A 4 26.07 -56.43 -23.72
CA ASP A 4 25.86 -55.11 -23.12
C ASP A 4 24.34 -54.85 -23.05
N ILE A 5 23.67 -55.53 -22.11
CA ILE A 5 22.27 -55.31 -21.78
C ILE A 5 22.21 -53.98 -21.02
N ARG A 6 22.14 -52.87 -21.76
CA ARG A 6 21.73 -51.58 -21.24
C ARG A 6 20.30 -51.70 -20.74
N TYR A 7 20.14 -51.94 -19.44
CA TYR A 7 18.86 -51.78 -18.76
C TYR A 7 18.40 -50.33 -18.99
N PRO A 8 17.23 -50.11 -19.62
CA PRO A 8 16.68 -48.77 -19.74
C PRO A 8 16.48 -48.24 -18.33
N ALA A 9 17.07 -47.08 -18.06
CA ALA A 9 16.83 -46.33 -16.82
C ALA A 9 15.33 -46.32 -16.59
N GLN A 10 14.88 -46.96 -15.51
CA GLN A 10 13.51 -46.91 -15.05
C GLN A 10 13.19 -45.42 -14.91
N MET A 11 12.53 -44.86 -15.92
CA MET A 11 11.99 -43.52 -15.81
C MET A 11 11.08 -43.56 -14.61
N ASP A 12 11.39 -42.70 -13.65
CA ASP A 12 10.69 -42.63 -12.39
C ASP A 12 9.24 -42.21 -12.68
N THR A 13 8.37 -43.19 -12.92
CA THR A 13 6.94 -42.98 -13.21
C THR A 13 6.17 -42.67 -11.93
N ARG A 14 6.84 -42.14 -10.90
CA ARG A 14 6.18 -41.52 -9.75
C ARG A 14 5.46 -40.28 -10.24
N CYS A 15 4.24 -40.47 -10.75
CA CYS A 15 3.29 -39.38 -10.88
C CYS A 15 3.06 -38.79 -9.48
N ALA A 16 3.01 -37.47 -9.38
CA ALA A 16 2.51 -36.81 -8.19
C ALA A 16 1.12 -37.40 -7.87
N ASP A 17 0.91 -37.75 -6.61
CA ASP A 17 -0.39 -38.18 -6.14
C ASP A 17 -1.41 -37.08 -6.49
N PRO A 18 -2.41 -37.34 -7.34
CA PRO A 18 -3.38 -36.33 -7.74
C PRO A 18 -4.15 -35.77 -6.54
N GLU A 19 -4.25 -36.53 -5.44
CA GLU A 19 -4.89 -36.07 -4.20
C GLU A 19 -4.07 -35.00 -3.49
N LEU A 20 -2.75 -34.95 -3.71
CA LEU A 20 -1.82 -33.99 -3.08
C LEU A 20 -1.42 -32.83 -4.00
N GLN A 21 -1.88 -32.83 -5.26
CA GLN A 21 -1.43 -31.85 -6.27
C GLN A 21 -1.75 -30.41 -5.85
N LEU A 22 -2.92 -30.16 -5.26
CA LEU A 22 -3.30 -28.82 -4.78
C LEU A 22 -2.38 -28.34 -3.66
N ASP A 23 -2.08 -29.20 -2.68
CA ASP A 23 -1.22 -28.85 -1.55
C ASP A 23 0.21 -28.53 -2.02
N VAL A 24 0.73 -29.32 -2.96
CA VAL A 24 2.06 -29.09 -3.56
C VAL A 24 2.08 -27.76 -4.31
N ASP A 25 1.09 -27.51 -5.17
CA ASP A 25 1.02 -26.28 -5.95
C ASP A 25 0.87 -25.05 -5.03
N LEU A 26 0.09 -25.16 -3.97
CA LEU A 26 -0.09 -24.09 -2.97
C LEU A 26 1.21 -23.81 -2.21
N MET A 27 1.90 -24.85 -1.72
CA MET A 27 3.18 -24.70 -1.02
C MET A 27 4.22 -23.99 -1.89
N VAL A 28 4.32 -24.35 -3.18
CA VAL A 28 5.24 -23.70 -4.12
C VAL A 28 4.83 -22.25 -4.39
N LEU A 29 3.54 -21.99 -4.54
CA LEU A 29 3.02 -20.64 -4.77
C LEU A 29 3.30 -19.72 -3.58
N GLU A 30 3.01 -20.16 -2.35
CA GLU A 30 3.27 -19.39 -1.12
C GLU A 30 4.76 -19.15 -0.91
N TYR A 31 5.60 -20.16 -1.19
CA TYR A 31 7.04 -20.02 -1.13
C TYR A 31 7.56 -18.98 -2.11
N THR A 32 7.16 -19.06 -3.38
CA THR A 32 7.62 -18.11 -4.40
C THR A 32 7.13 -16.69 -4.13
N LEU A 33 5.92 -16.52 -3.60
CA LEU A 33 5.42 -15.24 -3.10
C LEU A 33 6.31 -14.69 -1.97
N PHE A 34 6.60 -15.51 -0.96
CA PHE A 34 7.46 -15.12 0.16
C PHE A 34 8.85 -14.69 -0.30
N ARG A 35 9.49 -15.48 -1.17
CA ARG A 35 10.82 -15.14 -1.74
C ARG A 35 10.77 -13.88 -2.58
N ALA A 36 9.68 -13.66 -3.31
CA ALA A 36 9.48 -12.42 -4.07
C ALA A 36 9.38 -11.22 -3.13
N VAL A 37 8.58 -11.28 -2.06
CA VAL A 37 8.47 -10.19 -1.09
C VAL A 37 9.82 -9.87 -0.45
N GLU A 38 10.53 -10.88 0.05
CA GLU A 38 11.88 -10.71 0.63
C GLU A 38 12.84 -10.02 -0.35
N ALA A 39 12.93 -10.50 -1.59
CA ALA A 39 13.83 -9.93 -2.58
C ALA A 39 13.49 -8.47 -2.92
N HIS A 40 12.20 -8.09 -2.92
CA HIS A 40 11.81 -6.69 -3.16
C HIS A 40 12.02 -5.81 -1.92
N LEU A 41 11.85 -6.33 -0.71
CA LEU A 41 12.20 -5.62 0.52
C LEU A 41 13.71 -5.35 0.59
N GLU A 42 14.54 -6.36 0.32
CA GLU A 42 16.00 -6.22 0.26
C GLU A 42 16.40 -5.15 -0.76
N ALA A 43 15.88 -5.23 -1.99
CA ALA A 43 16.16 -4.24 -3.03
C ALA A 43 15.69 -2.82 -2.67
N LEU A 44 14.60 -2.68 -1.89
CA LEU A 44 14.12 -1.38 -1.44
C LEU A 44 15.01 -0.82 -0.31
N CYS A 45 15.37 -1.65 0.66
CA CYS A 45 16.17 -1.29 1.84
C CYS A 45 17.64 -0.99 1.52
N GLU A 46 18.28 -1.79 0.65
CA GLU A 46 19.72 -1.65 0.37
C GLU A 46 20.11 -0.35 -0.33
N GLY A 47 19.14 0.39 -0.85
CA GLY A 47 19.40 1.67 -1.48
C GLY A 47 20.08 1.59 -2.86
N ARG A 48 20.63 0.42 -3.21
CA ARG A 48 21.37 0.17 -4.44
C ARG A 48 20.39 -0.12 -5.59
N CYS A 49 20.12 0.88 -6.42
CA CYS A 49 19.68 0.60 -7.78
C CYS A 49 20.86 -0.08 -8.49
N GLN A 50 20.62 -1.22 -9.15
CA GLN A 50 21.63 -2.08 -9.82
C GLN A 50 22.45 -1.43 -10.94
N HIS A 51 22.49 -0.10 -11.03
CA HIS A 51 23.19 0.63 -12.07
C HIS A 51 24.71 0.68 -11.89
N ASP A 52 25.26 0.31 -10.73
CA ASP A 52 26.72 0.34 -10.52
C ASP A 52 27.46 -0.87 -11.12
N TYR A 53 26.76 -1.81 -11.76
CA TYR A 53 27.39 -2.88 -12.55
C TYR A 53 27.44 -2.46 -14.02
N GLU A 54 28.37 -1.57 -14.36
CA GLU A 54 28.65 -1.16 -15.76
C GLU A 54 29.41 -2.22 -16.58
N ASP A 55 29.77 -3.36 -16.01
CA ASP A 55 30.61 -4.36 -16.67
C ASP A 55 30.08 -5.77 -16.36
N ASP A 56 29.22 -6.28 -17.26
CA ASP A 56 29.21 -7.66 -17.78
C ASP A 56 27.81 -8.09 -18.22
N ASP A 57 27.71 -8.36 -19.52
CA ASP A 57 26.73 -9.17 -20.23
C ASP A 57 25.22 -8.93 -19.99
N ASP A 58 24.50 -8.81 -21.11
CA ASP A 58 23.04 -8.70 -21.29
C ASP A 58 22.15 -9.67 -20.46
N LYS A 59 22.75 -10.59 -19.68
CA LYS A 59 22.08 -11.50 -18.74
C LYS A 59 21.88 -10.93 -17.34
N ALA A 60 22.60 -9.88 -16.92
CA ALA A 60 22.37 -9.18 -15.65
C ALA A 60 21.13 -8.25 -15.68
N MET A 61 20.43 -8.19 -16.81
CA MET A 61 19.31 -7.25 -17.06
C MET A 61 18.19 -7.31 -16.00
N TYR A 62 18.09 -8.40 -15.24
CA TYR A 62 17.08 -8.56 -14.20
C TYR A 62 17.72 -8.90 -12.86
N GLY A 63 17.65 -7.95 -11.93
CA GLY A 63 18.00 -8.18 -10.54
C GLY A 63 17.30 -9.37 -9.89
N PRO A 64 17.82 -9.89 -8.76
CA PRO A 64 17.20 -10.99 -8.02
C PRO A 64 15.70 -10.80 -7.77
N GLN A 65 15.28 -9.57 -7.47
CA GLN A 65 13.89 -9.20 -7.26
C GLN A 65 13.01 -9.42 -8.50
N GLN A 66 13.47 -9.01 -9.69
CA GLN A 66 12.71 -9.17 -10.92
C GLN A 66 12.65 -10.64 -11.35
N ARG A 67 13.73 -11.40 -11.14
CA ARG A 67 13.74 -12.85 -11.36
C ARG A 67 12.71 -13.55 -10.47
N MET A 68 12.65 -13.21 -9.18
CA MET A 68 11.68 -13.79 -8.27
C MET A 68 10.23 -13.42 -8.63
N LEU A 69 9.99 -12.19 -9.09
CA LEU A 69 8.66 -11.78 -9.57
C LEU A 69 8.21 -12.61 -10.78
N VAL A 70 9.09 -12.81 -11.76
CA VAL A 70 8.78 -13.62 -12.96
C VAL A 70 8.48 -15.07 -12.59
N ILE A 71 9.22 -15.63 -11.63
CA ILE A 71 8.97 -16.99 -11.13
C ILE A 71 7.59 -17.06 -10.46
N PHE A 72 7.30 -16.16 -9.52
CA PHE A 72 6.00 -16.10 -8.84
C PHE A 72 4.84 -15.94 -9.84
N ASP A 73 4.92 -14.99 -10.77
CA ASP A 73 3.90 -14.78 -11.80
C ASP A 73 3.70 -16.02 -12.68
N GLY A 74 4.78 -16.74 -12.98
CA GLY A 74 4.74 -18.01 -13.70
C GLY A 74 3.94 -19.06 -12.93
N PHE A 75 4.28 -19.27 -11.66
CA PHE A 75 3.57 -20.22 -10.79
C PHE A 75 2.12 -19.81 -10.54
N LEU A 76 1.82 -18.53 -10.33
CA LEU A 76 0.46 -18.04 -10.13
C LEU A 76 -0.42 -18.33 -11.36
N LYS A 77 0.11 -18.16 -12.58
CA LYS A 77 -0.63 -18.49 -13.81
C LYS A 77 -0.90 -19.99 -13.93
N VAL A 78 0.10 -20.83 -13.63
CA VAL A 78 -0.04 -22.29 -13.66
C VAL A 78 -1.03 -22.74 -12.59
N PHE A 79 -0.93 -22.21 -11.38
CA PHE A 79 -1.85 -22.48 -10.28
C PHE A 79 -3.29 -22.14 -10.66
N ASN A 80 -3.55 -20.93 -11.16
CA ASN A 80 -4.89 -20.51 -11.59
C ASN A 80 -5.45 -21.33 -12.75
N HIS A 81 -4.58 -21.91 -13.59
CA HIS A 81 -5.00 -22.79 -14.67
C HIS A 81 -5.43 -24.17 -14.14
N HIS A 82 -4.70 -24.74 -13.19
CA HIS A 82 -5.01 -26.04 -12.59
C HIS A 82 -6.14 -25.98 -11.55
N HIS A 83 -6.26 -24.86 -10.83
CA HIS A 83 -7.17 -24.68 -9.71
C HIS A 83 -8.08 -23.44 -9.88
N PRO A 84 -8.88 -23.35 -10.96
CA PRO A 84 -9.64 -22.13 -11.30
C PRO A 84 -10.75 -21.79 -10.30
N CYS A 85 -11.20 -22.76 -9.51
CA CYS A 85 -12.23 -22.58 -8.49
C CYS A 85 -11.64 -22.39 -7.08
N TYR A 86 -10.32 -22.33 -6.94
CA TYR A 86 -9.69 -22.16 -5.64
C TYR A 86 -9.76 -20.70 -5.19
N GLU A 87 -10.33 -20.48 -4.02
CA GLU A 87 -10.36 -19.17 -3.37
C GLU A 87 -9.09 -18.98 -2.54
N GLN A 88 -8.34 -17.93 -2.85
CA GLN A 88 -7.11 -17.61 -2.12
C GLN A 88 -7.41 -17.19 -0.69
N SER A 89 -6.57 -17.66 0.24
CA SER A 89 -6.69 -17.33 1.66
C SER A 89 -6.47 -15.84 1.93
N ALA A 90 -6.97 -15.33 3.05
CA ALA A 90 -6.79 -13.93 3.42
C ALA A 90 -5.30 -13.59 3.63
N GLU A 91 -4.55 -14.55 4.15
CA GLU A 91 -3.11 -14.49 4.38
C GLU A 91 -2.34 -14.37 3.06
N PHE A 92 -2.71 -15.18 2.06
CA PHE A 92 -2.13 -15.10 0.73
C PHE A 92 -2.39 -13.73 0.10
N ASN A 93 -3.64 -13.27 0.15
CA ASN A 93 -4.04 -11.97 -0.37
C ASN A 93 -3.28 -10.81 0.30
N TYR A 94 -3.08 -10.87 1.63
CA TYR A 94 -2.28 -9.89 2.36
C TYR A 94 -0.82 -9.85 1.88
N ARG A 95 -0.17 -11.02 1.78
CA ARG A 95 1.21 -11.13 1.28
C ARG A 95 1.34 -10.63 -0.16
N GLN A 96 0.35 -10.92 -1.01
CA GLN A 96 0.30 -10.43 -2.39
C GLN A 96 0.16 -8.89 -2.44
N GLN A 97 -0.68 -8.29 -1.59
CA GLN A 97 -0.82 -6.83 -1.54
C GLN A 97 0.50 -6.14 -1.16
N ILE A 98 1.25 -6.72 -0.22
CA ILE A 98 2.61 -6.24 0.10
C ILE A 98 3.51 -6.30 -1.13
N LEU A 99 3.56 -7.44 -1.82
CA LEU A 99 4.36 -7.58 -3.04
C LEU A 99 3.98 -6.53 -4.08
N GLU A 100 2.68 -6.35 -4.35
CA GLU A 100 2.19 -5.34 -5.29
C GLU A 100 2.66 -3.93 -4.92
N LEU A 101 2.57 -3.54 -3.65
CA LEU A 101 3.05 -2.24 -3.19
C LEU A 101 4.57 -2.09 -3.38
N LEU A 102 5.34 -3.11 -3.01
CA LEU A 102 6.80 -3.09 -3.14
C LEU A 102 7.26 -3.00 -4.59
N VAL A 103 6.65 -3.78 -5.49
CA VAL A 103 6.90 -3.71 -6.94
C VAL A 103 6.64 -2.31 -7.45
N LEU A 104 5.52 -1.69 -7.08
CA LEU A 104 5.17 -0.33 -7.51
C LEU A 104 6.13 0.73 -6.94
N LEU A 105 6.56 0.58 -5.68
CA LEU A 105 7.54 1.47 -5.05
C LEU A 105 8.91 1.37 -5.73
N LEU A 106 9.37 0.16 -6.05
CA LEU A 106 10.63 -0.07 -6.75
C LEU A 106 10.57 0.40 -8.20
N TYR A 107 9.50 0.10 -8.93
CA TYR A 107 9.29 0.59 -10.28
C TYR A 107 9.32 2.11 -10.33
N ARG A 108 8.68 2.75 -9.36
CA ARG A 108 8.71 4.20 -9.20
C ARG A 108 10.12 4.70 -8.91
N ARG A 109 10.85 4.04 -8.01
CA ARG A 109 12.25 4.39 -7.70
C ARG A 109 13.13 4.33 -8.94
N THR A 110 13.02 3.27 -9.74
CA THR A 110 13.81 3.10 -10.97
C THR A 110 13.37 4.07 -12.07
N GLN A 111 12.07 4.36 -12.21
CA GLN A 111 11.59 5.38 -13.15
C GLN A 111 12.15 6.77 -12.87
N ILE A 112 12.24 7.18 -11.60
CA ILE A 112 12.81 8.49 -11.24
C ILE A 112 14.26 8.57 -11.71
N THR A 113 15.02 7.48 -11.58
CA THR A 113 16.41 7.38 -12.05
C THR A 113 16.50 7.31 -13.58
N ALA A 114 15.56 6.60 -14.22
CA ALA A 114 15.59 6.29 -15.65
C ALA A 114 14.82 7.27 -16.54
N MET A 115 14.26 8.36 -15.99
CA MET A 115 13.37 9.31 -16.68
C MET A 115 14.09 10.14 -17.76
N GLU A 116 14.61 9.48 -18.79
CA GLU A 116 14.95 10.01 -20.11
C GLU A 116 14.33 9.19 -21.26
N ARG A 117 13.61 8.07 -21.03
CA ARG A 117 13.12 7.22 -22.15
C ARG A 117 11.63 6.83 -22.09
N SER A 118 10.92 7.47 -23.03
CA SER A 118 9.77 7.07 -23.86
C SER A 118 8.54 6.35 -23.28
N SER A 119 7.42 6.99 -23.61
CA SER A 119 6.00 6.74 -23.37
C SER A 119 5.37 5.71 -24.32
N ALA A 120 4.50 4.81 -23.82
CA ALA A 120 3.41 4.21 -24.63
C ALA A 120 2.25 3.52 -23.88
N ASN A 121 2.35 3.12 -22.60
CA ASN A 121 1.37 2.16 -22.01
C ASN A 121 0.59 2.63 -20.76
N SER A 122 0.14 3.90 -20.69
CA SER A 122 -0.46 4.49 -19.46
C SER A 122 -1.92 4.09 -19.13
N SER A 123 -2.74 3.69 -20.11
CA SER A 123 -4.21 3.78 -19.96
C SER A 123 -4.84 2.93 -18.85
N ARG A 124 -4.29 1.75 -18.51
CA ARG A 124 -4.85 0.89 -17.43
C ARG A 124 -4.48 1.38 -16.03
N VAL A 125 -3.30 1.99 -15.86
CA VAL A 125 -2.86 2.55 -14.58
C VAL A 125 -3.74 3.76 -14.22
N ASP A 126 -4.14 4.52 -15.24
CA ASP A 126 -4.97 5.72 -15.08
C ASP A 126 -6.37 5.39 -14.54
N SER A 127 -7.03 4.31 -15.00
CA SER A 127 -8.40 3.98 -14.56
C SER A 127 -8.47 3.59 -13.08
N ARG A 128 -7.48 2.82 -12.59
CA ARG A 128 -7.39 2.45 -11.17
C ARG A 128 -7.09 3.67 -10.30
N ALA A 129 -6.11 4.50 -10.69
CA ALA A 129 -5.78 5.73 -9.96
C ALA A 129 -6.98 6.69 -9.87
N ILE A 130 -7.79 6.80 -10.93
CA ILE A 130 -9.02 7.60 -10.94
C ILE A 130 -10.06 7.02 -9.97
N ASN A 131 -10.27 5.71 -9.96
CA ASN A 131 -11.20 5.07 -9.02
C ASN A 131 -10.74 5.26 -7.57
N ASP A 132 -9.45 5.06 -7.28
CA ASP A 132 -8.88 5.27 -5.96
C ASP A 132 -9.04 6.73 -5.50
N LEU A 133 -8.87 7.70 -6.41
CA LEU A 133 -9.12 9.11 -6.12
C LEU A 133 -10.62 9.39 -5.84
N LYS A 134 -11.53 8.79 -6.60
CA LYS A 134 -12.98 8.88 -6.33
C LYS A 134 -13.34 8.30 -4.97
N ASN A 135 -12.75 7.15 -4.61
CA ASN A 135 -12.97 6.51 -3.31
C ASN A 135 -12.51 7.42 -2.17
N ARG A 136 -11.30 8.00 -2.28
CA ARG A 136 -10.78 8.98 -1.32
C ARG A 136 -11.67 10.22 -1.18
N ARG A 137 -12.18 10.76 -2.28
CA ARG A 137 -13.11 11.90 -2.24
C ARG A 137 -14.43 11.54 -1.55
N ARG A 138 -14.93 10.32 -1.76
CA ARG A 138 -16.12 9.81 -1.04
C ARG A 138 -15.83 9.65 0.45
N TRP A 139 -14.65 9.13 0.82
CA TRP A 139 -14.20 9.01 2.20
C TRP A 139 -14.10 10.38 2.88
N LEU A 140 -13.42 11.33 2.26
CA LEU A 140 -13.31 12.70 2.74
C LEU A 140 -14.71 13.31 2.95
N ALA A 141 -15.60 13.22 1.96
CA ALA A 141 -16.96 13.74 2.07
C ALA A 141 -17.77 13.06 3.20
N ARG A 142 -17.48 11.81 3.57
CA ARG A 142 -18.09 11.18 4.75
C ARG A 142 -17.52 11.79 6.03
N ARG A 143 -16.21 11.98 6.12
CA ARG A 143 -15.54 12.65 7.26
C ARG A 143 -16.07 14.07 7.47
N GLU A 144 -16.29 14.80 6.37
CA GLU A 144 -16.87 16.15 6.38
C GLU A 144 -18.31 16.19 6.91
N ARG A 145 -19.09 15.12 6.71
CA ARG A 145 -20.43 15.01 7.28
C ARG A 145 -20.35 14.63 8.76
N ASP A 146 -19.51 13.65 9.11
CA ASP A 146 -19.34 13.19 10.48
C ASP A 146 -18.88 14.31 11.44
N SER A 147 -17.97 15.18 10.96
CA SER A 147 -17.53 16.34 11.73
C SER A 147 -18.64 17.35 12.04
N ARG A 148 -19.72 17.39 11.24
CA ARG A 148 -20.88 18.27 11.46
C ARG A 148 -21.97 17.63 12.32
N VAL A 149 -22.13 16.31 12.23
CA VAL A 149 -23.21 15.57 12.94
C VAL A 149 -22.85 15.32 14.40
N GLY A 150 -21.57 15.16 14.73
CA GLY A 150 -21.09 14.79 16.07
C GLY A 150 -21.36 15.79 17.21
N ILE A 151 -22.01 16.92 16.96
CA ILE A 151 -22.26 18.00 17.95
C ILE A 151 -23.41 17.65 18.92
N HIS A 152 -24.17 16.56 18.70
CA HIS A 152 -25.46 16.38 19.38
C HIS A 152 -25.60 15.28 20.43
N LYS A 153 -24.58 14.44 20.69
CA LYS A 153 -24.69 13.42 21.76
C LYS A 153 -23.41 13.32 22.59
N ASP A 154 -23.48 13.90 23.78
CA ASP A 154 -22.69 13.54 24.96
C ASP A 154 -21.17 13.79 24.96
N TYR A 155 -20.60 14.66 24.13
CA TYR A 155 -19.21 15.08 24.32
C TYR A 155 -19.11 16.14 25.41
N THR A 156 -17.95 16.20 26.07
CA THR A 156 -17.62 17.38 26.87
C THR A 156 -17.42 18.55 25.93
N ALA A 157 -17.99 19.72 26.27
CA ALA A 157 -17.90 20.93 25.43
C ALA A 157 -16.45 21.28 25.04
N ALA A 158 -15.46 20.88 25.84
CA ALA A 158 -14.04 21.04 25.52
C ALA A 158 -13.58 20.16 24.35
N GLY A 159 -13.96 18.87 24.31
CA GLY A 159 -13.57 17.95 23.24
C GLY A 159 -14.20 18.29 21.89
N GLU A 160 -15.45 18.79 21.90
CA GLU A 160 -16.11 19.27 20.68
C GLU A 160 -15.40 20.49 20.11
N ALA A 161 -15.05 21.46 20.96
CA ALA A 161 -14.36 22.67 20.54
C ALA A 161 -12.99 22.37 19.92
N ASP A 162 -12.26 21.38 20.43
CA ASP A 162 -10.97 20.97 19.87
C ASP A 162 -11.13 20.23 18.53
N LYS A 163 -12.12 19.34 18.40
CA LYS A 163 -12.44 18.67 17.12
C LYS A 163 -12.89 19.67 16.05
N GLU A 164 -13.72 20.64 16.42
CA GLU A 164 -14.16 21.71 15.52
C GLU A 164 -13.00 22.61 15.10
N ARG A 165 -12.13 22.99 16.05
CA ARG A 165 -10.93 23.79 15.75
C ARG A 165 -9.98 23.06 14.80
N ALA A 166 -9.74 21.78 15.05
CA ALA A 166 -8.95 20.90 14.18
C ALA A 166 -9.53 20.88 12.75
N TRP A 167 -10.83 20.63 12.65
CA TRP A 167 -11.53 20.59 11.37
C TRP A 167 -11.45 21.91 10.61
N ASN A 168 -11.73 23.03 11.28
CA ASN A 168 -11.69 24.37 10.69
C ASN A 168 -10.27 24.72 10.20
N LEU A 169 -9.24 24.29 10.94
CA LEU A 169 -7.85 24.45 10.53
C LEU A 169 -7.57 23.68 9.23
N GLU A 170 -7.97 22.41 9.15
CA GLU A 170 -7.81 21.61 7.93
C GLU A 170 -8.47 22.29 6.73
N GLN A 171 -9.74 22.68 6.87
CA GLN A 171 -10.52 23.30 5.80
C GLN A 171 -9.91 24.63 5.34
N ARG A 172 -9.41 25.46 6.26
CA ARG A 172 -8.71 26.70 5.91
C ARG A 172 -7.47 26.43 5.07
N ILE A 173 -6.67 25.42 5.45
CA ILE A 173 -5.47 25.05 4.70
C ILE A 173 -5.86 24.50 3.32
N TYR A 174 -6.83 23.59 3.24
CA TYR A 174 -7.30 23.05 1.95
C TYR A 174 -7.80 24.15 1.02
N ASN A 175 -8.65 25.06 1.50
CA ASN A 175 -9.19 26.16 0.70
C ASN A 175 -8.10 27.08 0.17
N THR A 176 -7.05 27.31 0.95
CA THR A 176 -5.89 28.13 0.54
C THR A 176 -5.20 27.53 -0.69
N TRP A 177 -5.04 26.20 -0.73
CA TRP A 177 -4.37 25.50 -1.83
C TRP A 177 -5.30 25.15 -3.01
N ASP A 178 -6.61 24.98 -2.76
CA ASP A 178 -7.60 24.72 -3.81
C ASP A 178 -7.94 25.99 -4.60
N ALA A 179 -7.89 27.18 -3.97
CA ALA A 179 -8.14 28.47 -4.62
C ALA A 179 -7.09 28.83 -5.67
N THR A 180 -5.92 28.18 -5.64
CA THR A 180 -4.80 28.40 -6.58
C THR A 180 -5.06 27.81 -7.96
N ARG A 181 -6.30 27.85 -8.45
CA ARG A 181 -6.54 27.71 -9.89
C ARG A 181 -5.84 28.88 -10.56
N LEU A 182 -4.64 28.62 -11.09
CA LEU A 182 -3.93 29.58 -11.94
C LEU A 182 -4.95 30.12 -12.94
N PRO A 183 -5.13 31.46 -13.01
CA PRO A 183 -5.89 32.06 -14.09
C PRO A 183 -5.34 31.45 -15.36
N HIS A 184 -6.19 30.77 -16.12
CA HIS A 184 -5.79 30.14 -17.37
C HIS A 184 -5.14 31.23 -18.21
N ALA A 185 -3.81 31.29 -18.23
CA ALA A 185 -3.13 32.02 -19.25
C ALA A 185 -3.61 31.38 -20.55
N PRO A 186 -4.21 32.13 -21.49
CA PRO A 186 -4.66 31.57 -22.76
C PRO A 186 -3.43 31.02 -23.48
N SER A 187 -3.14 29.74 -23.26
CA SER A 187 -2.01 29.03 -23.83
C SER A 187 -2.37 28.74 -25.27
N ALA A 188 -2.01 29.66 -26.15
CA ALA A 188 -2.06 29.50 -27.60
C ALA A 188 -0.96 28.56 -28.11
N SER A 189 -0.13 28.00 -27.23
CA SER A 189 0.82 26.95 -27.60
C SER A 189 0.08 25.62 -27.74
N PRO A 190 0.22 24.92 -28.89
CA PRO A 190 -0.35 23.59 -29.07
C PRO A 190 0.17 22.67 -27.95
N PRO A 191 -0.63 21.67 -27.53
CA PRO A 191 -0.26 20.76 -26.46
C PRO A 191 1.01 20.00 -26.84
N THR A 192 2.16 20.54 -26.47
CA THR A 192 3.42 19.79 -26.45
C THR A 192 3.14 18.55 -25.62
N ALA A 193 3.39 17.38 -26.22
CA ALA A 193 3.06 16.07 -25.67
C ALA A 193 3.26 16.06 -24.15
N LEU A 194 2.17 15.78 -23.42
CA LEU A 194 2.15 15.72 -21.96
C LEU A 194 3.41 14.97 -21.51
N PRO A 195 4.32 15.59 -20.73
CA PRO A 195 5.42 14.84 -20.15
C PRO A 195 4.78 13.69 -19.38
N SER A 196 5.22 12.46 -19.70
CA SER A 196 4.70 11.25 -19.09
C SER A 196 4.64 11.45 -17.58
N SER A 197 3.44 11.46 -17.02
CA SER A 197 3.24 11.77 -15.61
C SER A 197 4.13 10.82 -14.80
N PRO A 198 5.12 11.32 -14.03
CA PRO A 198 5.91 10.45 -13.17
C PRO A 198 4.94 9.73 -12.23
N SER A 199 5.16 8.44 -11.97
CA SER A 199 4.30 7.66 -11.06
C SER A 199 4.20 8.38 -9.71
N LEU A 200 3.07 9.04 -9.45
CA LEU A 200 2.81 9.79 -8.22
C LEU A 200 2.75 8.83 -7.02
N LEU A 201 3.06 9.29 -5.81
CA LEU A 201 2.81 8.53 -4.57
C LEU A 201 1.32 8.40 -4.27
N SER A 202 0.50 9.35 -4.73
CA SER A 202 -0.90 9.42 -4.37
C SER A 202 -1.76 8.19 -4.72
N PRO A 203 -1.51 7.40 -5.78
CA PRO A 203 -2.22 6.15 -6.03
C PRO A 203 -1.70 4.98 -5.17
N LEU A 204 -0.51 5.10 -4.57
CA LEU A 204 0.05 4.09 -3.67
C LEU A 204 -0.43 4.27 -2.23
N LEU A 205 -0.81 5.49 -1.86
CA LEU A 205 -1.29 5.81 -0.51
C LEU A 205 -2.51 4.96 -0.08
N PRO A 206 -3.58 4.76 -0.90
CA PRO A 206 -4.67 3.85 -0.54
C PRO A 206 -4.21 2.41 -0.31
N ARG A 207 -3.24 1.92 -1.08
CA ARG A 207 -2.69 0.56 -0.93
C ARG A 207 -1.92 0.42 0.37
N PHE A 208 -1.10 1.41 0.69
CA PHE A 208 -0.42 1.49 1.97
C PHE A 208 -1.44 1.46 3.12
N MET A 209 -2.49 2.28 3.07
CA MET A 209 -3.53 2.28 4.10
C MET A 209 -4.27 0.93 4.19
N ALA A 210 -4.54 0.27 3.07
CA ALA A 210 -5.23 -1.04 3.06
C ALA A 210 -4.37 -2.15 3.66
N ILE A 211 -3.07 -2.17 3.33
CA ILE A 211 -2.10 -3.10 3.93
C ILE A 211 -1.96 -2.80 5.43
N SER A 212 -1.87 -1.52 5.79
CA SER A 212 -1.84 -1.05 7.17
C SER A 212 -3.06 -1.53 7.97
N ALA A 213 -4.27 -1.33 7.46
CA ALA A 213 -5.50 -1.81 8.08
C ALA A 213 -5.52 -3.33 8.22
N SER A 214 -5.18 -4.06 7.15
CA SER A 214 -5.11 -5.53 7.16
C SER A 214 -4.10 -6.03 8.19
N PHE A 215 -2.95 -5.37 8.32
CA PHE A 215 -1.95 -5.72 9.30
C PHE A 215 -2.46 -5.52 10.73
N VAL A 216 -3.10 -4.38 11.05
CA VAL A 216 -3.74 -4.16 12.37
C VAL A 216 -4.72 -5.29 12.69
N ASP A 217 -5.55 -5.70 11.72
CA ASP A 217 -6.52 -6.77 11.91
C ASP A 217 -5.86 -8.13 12.16
N VAL A 218 -4.74 -8.43 11.48
CA VAL A 218 -3.96 -9.67 11.68
C VAL A 218 -3.26 -9.66 13.04
N VAL A 219 -2.56 -8.57 13.36
CA VAL A 219 -1.71 -8.51 14.56
C VAL A 219 -2.48 -8.20 15.84
N ARG A 220 -3.72 -7.69 15.70
CA ARG A 220 -4.54 -7.17 16.80
C ARG A 220 -3.80 -6.13 17.65
N GLN A 221 -2.86 -5.44 17.03
CA GLN A 221 -2.05 -4.37 17.61
C GLN A 221 -2.21 -3.13 16.75
N ARG A 222 -2.11 -1.98 17.39
CA ARG A 222 -2.27 -0.70 16.73
C ARG A 222 -1.00 -0.16 16.13
N PRO A 223 -1.13 0.80 15.21
CA PRO A 223 0.01 1.60 14.78
C PRO A 223 0.69 2.24 15.99
N ASP A 224 2.00 2.02 16.09
CA ASP A 224 2.85 2.77 17.01
C ASP A 224 3.14 4.17 16.45
N ASP A 225 3.84 4.99 17.23
CA ASP A 225 4.17 6.36 16.83
C ASP A 225 5.01 6.40 15.54
N PHE A 226 5.96 5.47 15.37
CA PHE A 226 6.79 5.40 14.16
C PHE A 226 5.97 5.11 12.91
N TRP A 227 5.01 4.18 12.98
CA TRP A 227 4.10 3.90 11.88
C TRP A 227 3.22 5.10 11.58
N MET A 228 2.57 5.71 12.58
CA MET A 228 1.75 6.89 12.38
C MET A 228 2.54 8.04 11.73
N ASP A 229 3.79 8.25 12.14
CA ASP A 229 4.73 9.21 11.54
C ASP A 229 4.98 8.94 10.06
N VAL A 230 5.33 7.69 9.70
CA VAL A 230 5.57 7.31 8.31
C VAL A 230 4.30 7.45 7.46
N ALA A 231 3.14 7.14 8.01
CA ALA A 231 1.85 7.30 7.33
C ALA A 231 1.54 8.79 7.05
N CYS A 232 1.77 9.67 8.02
CA CYS A 232 1.63 11.12 7.84
C CYS A 232 2.65 11.68 6.85
N GLU A 233 3.90 11.23 6.92
CA GLU A 233 4.92 11.60 5.95
C GLU A 233 4.57 11.13 4.52
N PHE A 234 3.95 9.95 4.37
CA PHE A 234 3.42 9.49 3.08
C PHE A 234 2.37 10.46 2.54
N MET A 235 1.40 10.86 3.36
CA MET A 235 0.39 11.86 2.96
C MET A 235 1.03 13.20 2.57
N LEU A 236 2.05 13.65 3.30
CA LEU A 236 2.82 14.85 3.00
C LEU A 236 3.53 14.73 1.65
N GLN A 237 4.29 13.67 1.41
CA GLN A 237 5.04 13.46 0.17
C GLN A 237 4.11 13.33 -1.04
N ALA A 238 2.99 12.59 -0.90
CA ALA A 238 1.96 12.51 -1.92
C ALA A 238 1.34 13.89 -2.24
N SER A 239 1.21 14.75 -1.23
CA SER A 239 0.72 16.12 -1.38
C SER A 239 1.74 17.00 -2.09
N LEU A 240 3.01 16.97 -1.70
CA LEU A 240 4.08 17.74 -2.35
C LEU A 240 4.16 17.41 -3.84
N GLU A 241 4.13 16.14 -4.21
CA GLU A 241 4.16 15.72 -5.61
C GLU A 241 2.93 16.17 -6.40
N SER A 242 1.75 16.05 -5.80
CA SER A 242 0.50 16.45 -6.43
C SER A 242 0.46 17.97 -6.64
N LEU A 243 0.91 18.75 -5.66
CA LEU A 243 1.00 20.21 -5.74
C LEU A 243 2.07 20.66 -6.74
N GLN A 244 3.25 20.03 -6.75
CA GLN A 244 4.29 20.31 -7.76
C GLN A 244 3.77 20.10 -9.18
N LEU A 245 3.07 18.99 -9.42
CA LEU A 245 2.53 18.67 -10.74
C LEU A 245 1.43 19.66 -11.15
N ARG A 246 0.55 20.05 -10.21
CA ARG A 246 -0.47 21.08 -10.42
C ARG A 246 0.15 22.44 -10.77
N SER A 247 1.19 22.86 -10.06
CA SER A 247 1.87 24.15 -10.29
C SER A 247 2.55 24.23 -11.67
N ARG A 248 2.94 23.09 -12.26
CA ARG A 248 3.52 23.03 -13.61
C ARG A 248 2.49 23.16 -14.73
N GLY A 249 1.18 23.18 -14.41
CA GLY A 249 0.11 23.26 -15.41
C GLY A 249 -0.03 22.03 -16.32
N GLY A 250 0.58 20.90 -15.94
CA GLY A 250 0.54 19.66 -16.70
C GLY A 250 -0.62 18.75 -16.28
N GLY A 251 -1.42 18.31 -17.26
CA GLY A 251 -2.47 17.30 -17.06
C GLY A 251 -3.84 17.86 -16.69
N SER A 252 -4.86 16.99 -16.73
CA SER A 252 -6.21 17.32 -16.27
C SER A 252 -6.17 17.55 -14.75
N ILE A 253 -6.29 18.82 -14.33
CA ILE A 253 -6.28 19.25 -12.92
C ILE A 253 -7.29 18.45 -12.08
N GLU A 254 -8.40 18.02 -12.68
CA GLU A 254 -9.46 17.25 -12.00
C GLU A 254 -9.03 15.83 -11.60
N CYS A 255 -8.11 15.23 -12.37
CA CYS A 255 -7.57 13.89 -12.14
C CYS A 255 -6.39 13.89 -11.16
N LEU A 256 -5.85 15.06 -10.82
CA LEU A 256 -4.80 15.16 -9.82
C LEU A 256 -5.41 15.20 -8.41
N PRO A 257 -4.80 14.55 -7.41
CA PRO A 257 -5.22 14.70 -6.03
C PRO A 257 -5.04 16.14 -5.55
N ARG A 258 -5.99 16.63 -4.77
CA ARG A 258 -5.87 17.85 -3.97
C ARG A 258 -5.15 17.55 -2.66
N LEU A 259 -4.71 18.59 -1.95
CA LEU A 259 -4.17 18.45 -0.61
C LEU A 259 -5.15 17.70 0.31
N ALA A 260 -6.44 18.07 0.24
CA ALA A 260 -7.51 17.40 0.98
C ALA A 260 -7.67 15.92 0.60
N ASP A 261 -7.45 15.56 -0.68
CA ASP A 261 -7.57 14.17 -1.16
C ASP A 261 -6.40 13.29 -0.63
N CYS A 262 -5.25 13.88 -0.30
CA CYS A 262 -4.11 13.20 0.29
C CYS A 262 -4.25 13.02 1.81
N PHE A 263 -4.78 14.05 2.50
CA PHE A 263 -5.05 14.04 3.94
C PHE A 263 -6.48 13.58 4.29
N ALA A 264 -7.12 12.82 3.40
CA ALA A 264 -8.49 12.33 3.57
C ALA A 264 -8.65 11.27 4.66
N TRP A 265 -7.56 10.62 5.09
CA TRP A 265 -7.58 9.49 6.01
C TRP A 265 -7.79 9.89 7.47
N GLY A 266 -8.65 9.14 8.15
CA GLY A 266 -9.04 9.37 9.53
C GLY A 266 -10.28 8.58 9.89
N TYR A 267 -10.56 8.48 11.18
CA TYR A 267 -11.71 7.74 11.70
C TYR A 267 -13.04 8.35 11.19
N LEU A 268 -13.94 7.50 10.71
CA LEU A 268 -15.33 7.86 10.43
C LEU A 268 -16.19 7.33 11.58
N GLY A 269 -16.90 8.24 12.25
CA GLY A 269 -17.91 7.87 13.24
C GLY A 269 -18.90 6.86 12.69
N ASP A 270 -19.51 6.09 13.60
CA ASP A 270 -20.61 5.20 13.29
C ASP A 270 -21.78 6.05 12.75
N LEU A 271 -21.81 6.21 11.42
CA LEU A 271 -22.90 6.84 10.72
C LEU A 271 -24.03 5.84 10.79
N ASP A 272 -24.74 5.94 11.90
CA ASP A 272 -25.97 5.24 12.17
C ASP A 272 -26.79 5.25 10.87
N THR A 273 -26.93 4.06 10.30
CA THR A 273 -27.66 3.79 9.05
C THR A 273 -29.09 4.35 9.08
N SER A 274 -29.53 4.83 10.25
CA SER A 274 -30.77 5.54 10.54
C SER A 274 -30.95 6.84 9.75
N LEU A 275 -29.89 7.51 9.26
CA LEU A 275 -30.04 8.67 8.36
C LEU A 275 -30.47 8.30 6.92
N ASN A 276 -30.69 7.01 6.62
CA ASN A 276 -31.48 6.63 5.43
C ASN A 276 -32.99 6.89 5.62
N GLY A 277 -33.41 7.44 6.76
CA GLY A 277 -34.73 8.01 6.94
C GLY A 277 -34.86 9.35 6.23
N GLU A 278 -35.59 9.32 5.12
CA GLU A 278 -36.35 10.45 4.56
C GLU A 278 -35.55 11.67 4.06
N GLY A 279 -35.37 11.74 2.74
CA GLY A 279 -35.15 13.02 2.06
C GLY A 279 -34.08 12.96 0.98
N ASP A 280 -34.56 12.76 -0.25
CA ASP A 280 -33.95 13.21 -1.49
C ASP A 280 -33.06 12.24 -2.29
N ALA A 281 -33.68 11.84 -3.40
CA ALA A 281 -33.10 11.38 -4.66
C ALA A 281 -32.34 10.05 -4.64
N HIS A 282 -33.14 8.97 -4.69
CA HIS A 282 -32.84 7.71 -5.37
C HIS A 282 -31.72 7.79 -6.43
N PRO A 283 -30.51 7.28 -6.18
CA PRO A 283 -29.80 6.58 -7.24
C PRO A 283 -30.50 5.22 -7.37
N ALA A 284 -31.07 4.96 -8.55
CA ALA A 284 -31.74 3.72 -8.90
C ALA A 284 -31.03 2.50 -8.31
N SER A 285 -31.74 1.85 -7.41
CA SER A 285 -31.42 0.59 -6.76
C SER A 285 -31.25 -0.51 -7.81
N TYR A 286 -30.01 -0.74 -8.23
CA TYR A 286 -29.61 -2.05 -8.74
C TYR A 286 -29.10 -2.86 -7.55
N ASP A 287 -29.63 -4.08 -7.49
CA ASP A 287 -29.57 -5.11 -6.47
C ASP A 287 -28.13 -5.57 -6.17
N ASN A 288 -27.32 -4.67 -5.61
CA ASN A 288 -25.89 -4.88 -5.40
C ASN A 288 -25.57 -5.09 -3.92
N HIS A 289 -26.37 -5.93 -3.26
CA HIS A 289 -26.21 -6.29 -1.84
C HIS A 289 -24.78 -6.74 -1.51
N GLY A 290 -24.11 -7.48 -2.40
CA GLY A 290 -22.74 -7.93 -2.18
C GLY A 290 -21.69 -6.80 -2.11
N HIS A 291 -21.87 -5.70 -2.84
CA HIS A 291 -20.92 -4.59 -2.83
C HIS A 291 -21.03 -3.73 -1.56
N LYS A 292 -22.19 -3.74 -0.91
CA LYS A 292 -22.40 -2.98 0.33
C LYS A 292 -21.63 -3.62 1.48
N GLU A 293 -21.73 -4.93 1.65
CA GLU A 293 -21.03 -5.66 2.72
C GLU A 293 -19.50 -5.54 2.58
N THR A 294 -18.95 -5.63 1.37
CA THR A 294 -17.51 -5.45 1.14
C THR A 294 -17.04 -4.04 1.49
N ALA A 295 -17.82 -3.02 1.14
CA ALA A 295 -17.47 -1.64 1.42
C ALA A 295 -17.56 -1.29 2.91
N GLU A 296 -18.50 -1.92 3.63
CA GLU A 296 -18.62 -1.78 5.09
C GLU A 296 -17.44 -2.46 5.80
N LYS A 297 -17.05 -3.68 5.40
CA LYS A 297 -15.86 -4.35 5.93
C LYS A 297 -14.58 -3.56 5.69
N GLU A 298 -14.40 -3.00 4.49
CA GLU A 298 -13.26 -2.15 4.16
C GLU A 298 -13.26 -0.85 5.00
N THR A 299 -14.43 -0.25 5.19
CA THR A 299 -14.58 0.94 6.04
C THR A 299 -14.22 0.64 7.50
N GLU A 300 -14.67 -0.50 8.03
CA GLU A 300 -14.36 -0.90 9.40
C GLU A 300 -12.88 -1.20 9.59
N ALA A 301 -12.24 -1.87 8.63
CA ALA A 301 -10.80 -2.10 8.66
C ALA A 301 -10.00 -0.78 8.70
N PHE A 302 -10.40 0.21 7.91
CA PHE A 302 -9.79 1.55 7.98
C PHE A 302 -10.10 2.27 9.29
N ASN A 303 -11.31 2.15 9.82
CA ASN A 303 -11.64 2.73 11.12
C ASN A 303 -10.79 2.12 12.24
N ASN A 304 -10.54 0.81 12.21
CA ASN A 304 -9.65 0.14 13.19
C ASN A 304 -8.24 0.72 13.20
N LEU A 305 -7.73 1.20 12.05
CA LEU A 305 -6.43 1.84 11.95
C LEU A 305 -6.35 3.15 12.76
N PHE A 306 -7.48 3.86 12.90
CA PHE A 306 -7.54 5.19 13.51
C PHE A 306 -8.31 5.22 14.84
N ARG A 307 -8.88 4.10 15.30
CA ARG A 307 -9.75 4.04 16.50
C ARG A 307 -8.92 4.08 17.80
N SER A 308 -9.34 4.91 18.76
CA SER A 308 -8.78 5.00 20.12
C SER A 308 -8.99 3.73 20.96
N SER A 309 -8.20 3.53 22.02
CA SER A 309 -8.26 2.26 22.79
C SER A 309 -9.57 2.15 23.50
N PRO A 310 -10.25 0.99 23.50
CA PRO A 310 -11.38 0.81 24.41
C PRO A 310 -10.95 1.00 25.88
N ALA A 311 -9.65 0.84 26.19
CA ALA A 311 -9.08 1.15 27.50
C ALA A 311 -8.90 2.65 27.76
N GLU A 312 -8.74 3.48 26.71
CA GLU A 312 -8.54 4.93 26.79
C GLU A 312 -9.85 5.70 26.67
N CYS A 313 -10.75 5.23 25.80
CA CYS A 313 -12.04 5.83 25.54
C CYS A 313 -13.10 4.73 25.39
N SER A 314 -14.21 4.85 26.11
CA SER A 314 -15.34 3.93 25.99
C SER A 314 -16.10 4.05 24.67
N ARG A 315 -15.78 5.07 23.86
CA ARG A 315 -16.43 5.36 22.58
C ARG A 315 -15.43 5.20 21.44
N ASP A 316 -15.98 4.83 20.29
CA ASP A 316 -15.22 4.82 19.06
C ASP A 316 -14.97 6.25 18.60
N VAL A 317 -13.77 6.75 18.93
CA VAL A 317 -13.29 8.07 18.54
C VAL A 317 -11.92 7.96 17.87
N GLU A 318 -11.60 8.93 17.01
CA GLU A 318 -10.29 9.01 16.38
C GLU A 318 -9.18 9.10 17.44
N HIS A 319 -8.10 8.36 17.22
CA HIS A 319 -6.94 8.37 18.10
C HIS A 319 -6.38 9.80 18.19
N PRO A 320 -6.28 10.39 19.39
CA PRO A 320 -5.91 11.81 19.52
C PRO A 320 -4.51 12.10 18.97
N SER A 321 -3.55 11.19 19.16
CA SER A 321 -2.19 11.34 18.60
C SER A 321 -2.21 11.31 17.07
N TRP A 322 -3.12 10.54 16.45
CA TRP A 322 -3.24 10.52 14.99
C TRP A 322 -3.78 11.85 14.48
N THR A 323 -4.84 12.37 15.10
CA THR A 323 -5.40 13.68 14.76
C THR A 323 -4.36 14.78 14.92
N GLN A 324 -3.64 14.80 16.04
CA GLN A 324 -2.61 15.80 16.30
C GLN A 324 -1.49 15.73 15.28
N LEU A 325 -0.94 14.53 15.02
CA LEU A 325 0.13 14.32 14.07
C LEU A 325 -0.29 14.68 12.64
N ARG A 326 -1.52 14.34 12.24
CA ARG A 326 -2.10 14.73 10.94
C ARG A 326 -2.15 16.25 10.82
N LEU A 327 -2.63 16.95 11.86
CA LEU A 327 -2.71 18.40 11.87
C LEU A 327 -1.33 19.06 11.84
N ASP A 328 -0.38 18.58 12.63
CA ASP A 328 0.98 19.12 12.66
C ASP A 328 1.66 18.98 11.30
N THR A 329 1.48 17.81 10.67
CA THR A 329 1.95 17.55 9.31
C THR A 329 1.26 18.47 8.29
N LEU A 330 -0.06 18.67 8.41
CA LEU A 330 -0.82 19.54 7.50
C LEU A 330 -0.49 21.02 7.71
N GLN A 331 -0.17 21.44 8.94
CA GLN A 331 0.20 22.81 9.27
C GLN A 331 1.45 23.29 8.52
N GLU A 332 2.30 22.38 8.06
CA GLU A 332 3.40 22.72 7.14
C GLU A 332 2.91 23.41 5.87
N PHE A 333 1.69 23.14 5.42
CA PHE A 333 1.07 23.78 4.27
C PHE A 333 0.39 25.11 4.61
N SER A 334 0.40 25.56 5.87
CA SER A 334 -0.20 26.83 6.25
C SER A 334 0.53 28.02 5.62
N VAL A 335 -0.24 28.97 5.08
CA VAL A 335 0.27 30.23 4.53
C VAL A 335 -0.09 31.36 5.49
N ILE A 336 0.91 32.10 5.95
CA ILE A 336 0.71 33.27 6.82
C ILE A 336 -0.10 34.33 6.05
N GLY A 337 -1.23 34.75 6.60
CA GLY A 337 -2.14 35.73 5.96
C GLY A 337 -3.20 35.13 5.03
N GLY A 338 -3.40 33.81 5.08
CA GLY A 338 -4.31 33.05 4.20
C GLY A 338 -5.80 33.33 4.33
N ASP A 339 -6.24 34.20 5.25
CA ASP A 339 -7.67 34.54 5.36
C ASP A 339 -8.18 35.37 4.16
N SER A 340 -7.27 35.91 3.32
CA SER A 340 -7.63 36.56 2.06
C SER A 340 -7.18 35.76 0.84
N PHE A 341 -8.12 35.46 -0.06
CA PHE A 341 -7.91 34.85 -1.38
C PHE A 341 -7.23 35.83 -2.35
N THR A 342 -6.14 36.47 -1.94
CA THR A 342 -5.42 37.48 -2.73
C THR A 342 -4.31 36.84 -3.56
N ALA A 343 -3.95 37.48 -4.68
CA ALA A 343 -2.84 37.06 -5.53
C ALA A 343 -1.50 36.88 -4.78
N ALA A 344 -1.33 37.60 -3.65
CA ALA A 344 -0.19 37.45 -2.76
C ALA A 344 -0.08 36.03 -2.17
N SER A 345 -1.21 35.36 -1.90
CA SER A 345 -1.23 33.97 -1.41
C SER A 345 -0.61 33.02 -2.43
N VAL A 346 -1.00 33.13 -3.71
CA VAL A 346 -0.46 32.29 -4.80
C VAL A 346 1.04 32.48 -4.97
N ALA A 347 1.53 33.73 -4.91
CA ALA A 347 2.95 34.03 -5.00
C ALA A 347 3.76 33.42 -3.84
N SER A 348 3.17 33.32 -2.65
CA SER A 348 3.84 32.75 -1.47
C SER A 348 3.86 31.21 -1.44
N GLN A 349 2.96 30.55 -2.17
CA GLN A 349 2.82 29.09 -2.18
C GLN A 349 3.98 28.39 -2.90
N THR A 350 4.45 28.93 -4.02
CA THR A 350 5.56 28.30 -4.79
C THR A 350 6.85 28.23 -3.97
N PRO A 351 7.34 29.34 -3.36
CA PRO A 351 8.51 29.30 -2.48
C PRO A 351 8.28 28.46 -1.21
N ARG A 352 7.03 28.35 -0.73
CA ARG A 352 6.72 27.46 0.39
C ARG A 352 6.84 25.99 -0.03
N LEU A 353 6.31 25.64 -1.20
CA LEU A 353 6.38 24.30 -1.74
C LEU A 353 7.84 23.87 -1.94
N GLU A 354 8.67 24.73 -2.57
CA GLU A 354 10.11 24.51 -2.74
C GLU A 354 10.82 24.23 -1.40
N ARG A 355 10.59 25.07 -0.39
CA ARG A 355 11.14 24.86 0.96
C ARG A 355 10.67 23.56 1.60
N LEU A 356 9.43 23.13 1.36
CA LEU A 356 8.92 21.86 1.90
C LEU A 356 9.57 20.66 1.23
N ILE A 357 9.81 20.72 -0.08
CA ILE A 357 10.52 19.66 -0.82
C ILE A 357 11.96 19.51 -0.31
N GLU A 358 12.63 20.62 -0.01
CA GLU A 358 13.96 20.61 0.60
C GLU A 358 13.93 20.08 2.05
N LYS A 359 12.93 20.49 2.83
CA LYS A 359 12.78 20.09 4.25
C LYS A 359 12.42 18.61 4.41
N TYR A 360 11.70 18.02 3.46
CA TYR A 360 11.26 16.64 3.51
C TYR A 360 11.82 15.86 2.32
N PRO A 361 13.11 15.45 2.37
CA PRO A 361 13.73 14.72 1.28
C PRO A 361 13.05 13.37 1.03
N ARG A 362 12.67 13.13 -0.22
CA ARG A 362 11.99 11.90 -0.64
C ARG A 362 12.79 10.63 -0.37
N ALA A 363 14.12 10.69 -0.44
CA ALA A 363 14.99 9.54 -0.19
C ALA A 363 14.91 9.07 1.27
N GLU A 364 14.83 10.00 2.21
CA GLU A 364 14.68 9.71 3.64
C GLU A 364 13.31 9.07 3.91
N PHE A 365 12.25 9.67 3.39
CA PHE A 365 10.91 9.08 3.43
C PHE A 365 10.88 7.64 2.89
N GLN A 366 11.47 7.43 1.70
CA GLN A 366 11.50 6.10 1.06
C GLN A 366 12.23 5.07 1.93
N HIS A 367 13.33 5.46 2.57
CA HIS A 367 14.05 4.59 3.49
C HIS A 367 13.21 4.26 4.73
N ARG A 368 12.58 5.26 5.37
CA ARG A 368 11.69 5.04 6.51
C ARG A 368 10.50 4.14 6.17
N LEU A 369 9.89 4.35 5.01
CA LEU A 369 8.81 3.50 4.50
C LEU A 369 9.27 2.05 4.28
N ALA A 370 10.47 1.85 3.73
CA ALA A 370 11.04 0.53 3.54
C ALA A 370 11.25 -0.20 4.87
N LEU A 371 11.78 0.51 5.88
CA LEU A 371 11.95 -0.04 7.23
C LEU A 371 10.62 -0.42 7.88
N LEU A 372 9.59 0.42 7.74
CA LEU A 372 8.24 0.10 8.23
C LEU A 372 7.68 -1.17 7.55
N LEU A 373 7.73 -1.24 6.21
CA LEU A 373 7.22 -2.40 5.47
C LEU A 373 8.00 -3.68 5.81
N ARG A 374 9.31 -3.57 6.02
CA ARG A 374 10.15 -4.69 6.50
C ARG A 374 9.72 -5.14 7.89
N ALA A 375 9.52 -4.21 8.82
CA ALA A 375 9.08 -4.54 10.18
C ALA A 375 7.68 -5.19 10.18
N MET A 376 6.74 -4.66 9.41
CA MET A 376 5.40 -5.26 9.23
C MET A 376 5.50 -6.68 8.66
N TRP A 377 6.33 -6.88 7.65
CA TRP A 377 6.56 -8.19 7.04
C TRP A 377 7.15 -9.19 8.03
N GLU A 378 8.28 -8.86 8.67
CA GLU A 378 8.96 -9.72 9.64
C GLU A 378 8.06 -10.07 10.82
N PHE A 379 7.27 -9.09 11.30
CA PHE A 379 6.30 -9.33 12.35
C PHE A 379 5.19 -10.28 11.89
N SER A 380 4.63 -10.09 10.68
CA SER A 380 3.59 -10.98 10.14
C SER A 380 4.07 -12.43 9.95
N CYS A 381 5.37 -12.63 9.75
CA CYS A 381 5.99 -13.95 9.58
C CYS A 381 6.19 -14.73 10.89
N ARG A 382 5.82 -14.17 12.05
CA ARG A 382 5.87 -14.90 13.32
C ARG A 382 4.85 -16.03 13.34
N GLU A 383 5.21 -17.14 13.99
CA GLU A 383 4.45 -18.39 14.03
C GLU A 383 3.01 -18.24 14.55
N HIS A 384 2.80 -17.41 15.57
CA HIS A 384 1.47 -17.16 16.16
C HIS A 384 0.60 -16.17 15.37
N LEU A 385 1.09 -15.66 14.24
CA LEU A 385 0.40 -14.74 13.35
C LEU A 385 0.09 -15.43 12.03
N LEU A 386 0.87 -15.16 10.98
CA LEU A 386 0.70 -15.82 9.68
C LEU A 386 1.71 -16.95 9.44
N GLY A 387 2.74 -17.05 10.29
CA GLY A 387 3.86 -17.96 10.10
C GLY A 387 4.65 -17.71 8.80
N LYS A 388 5.58 -18.60 8.51
CA LYS A 388 6.28 -18.66 7.22
C LYS A 388 5.69 -19.80 6.38
N PRO A 389 5.77 -19.75 5.04
CA PRO A 389 5.41 -20.90 4.23
C PRO A 389 6.22 -22.14 4.61
N VAL A 390 5.59 -23.32 4.56
CA VAL A 390 6.21 -24.58 4.98
C VAL A 390 7.55 -24.83 4.31
N LEU A 391 7.68 -24.54 3.01
CA LEU A 391 8.95 -24.71 2.29
C LEU A 391 10.06 -23.78 2.81
N VAL A 392 9.72 -22.58 3.29
CA VAL A 392 10.69 -21.69 3.94
C VAL A 392 11.10 -22.25 5.29
N GLU A 393 10.16 -22.79 6.07
CA GLU A 393 10.50 -23.45 7.33
C GLU A 393 11.46 -24.64 7.08
N ILE A 394 11.19 -25.46 6.06
CA ILE A 394 12.05 -26.59 5.67
C ILE A 394 13.46 -26.10 5.30
N GLU A 395 13.60 -24.99 4.58
CA GLU A 395 14.91 -24.37 4.30
C GLU A 395 15.62 -23.92 5.59
N GLU A 396 14.88 -23.46 6.59
CA GLU A 396 15.38 -23.08 7.91
C GLU A 396 15.70 -24.29 8.81
N GLY A 397 15.42 -25.51 8.35
CA GLY A 397 15.73 -26.75 9.05
C GLY A 397 14.70 -27.14 10.11
N HIS A 398 13.44 -26.72 9.97
CA HIS A 398 12.35 -27.09 10.87
C HIS A 398 10.97 -27.04 10.17
N VAL A 399 9.90 -27.56 10.78
CA VAL A 399 8.51 -27.24 10.38
C VAL A 399 7.73 -26.91 11.64
N LYS A 400 7.92 -25.67 12.12
CA LYS A 400 7.32 -25.14 13.35
C LYS A 400 5.81 -25.19 13.33
N SER A 401 5.22 -24.86 12.18
CA SER A 401 3.79 -24.99 11.92
C SER A 401 3.21 -26.39 12.18
N ARG A 402 4.06 -27.42 12.25
CA ARG A 402 3.69 -28.82 12.56
C ARG A 402 4.43 -29.37 13.79
N ALA A 403 5.07 -28.51 14.58
CA ALA A 403 5.90 -28.87 15.73
C ALA A 403 7.03 -29.88 15.41
N LEU A 404 7.48 -29.94 14.15
CA LEU A 404 8.60 -30.81 13.74
C LEU A 404 9.90 -30.02 13.85
N GLU A 405 10.64 -30.24 14.94
CA GLU A 405 11.91 -29.58 15.18
C GLU A 405 13.02 -30.57 15.58
N GLY A 406 14.28 -30.15 15.44
CA GLY A 406 15.43 -30.91 15.92
C GLY A 406 15.50 -32.33 15.36
N ALA A 407 15.48 -33.34 16.25
CA ALA A 407 15.61 -34.74 15.87
C ALA A 407 14.42 -35.26 15.05
N GLU A 408 13.20 -34.77 15.33
CA GLU A 408 12.00 -35.18 14.58
C GLU A 408 12.04 -34.65 13.16
N PHE A 409 12.46 -33.38 12.99
CA PHE A 409 12.70 -32.82 11.67
C PHE A 409 13.82 -33.56 10.93
N ALA A 410 14.92 -33.91 11.59
CA ALA A 410 15.99 -34.69 10.96
C ALA A 410 15.52 -36.07 10.48
N GLN A 411 14.68 -36.75 11.26
CA GLN A 411 14.06 -38.02 10.84
C GLN A 411 13.10 -37.81 9.66
N PHE A 412 12.29 -36.77 9.69
CA PHE A 412 11.43 -36.38 8.57
C PHE A 412 12.25 -36.12 7.32
N ALA A 413 13.26 -35.24 7.40
CA ALA A 413 14.14 -34.88 6.30
C ALA A 413 14.88 -36.11 5.73
N ALA A 414 15.34 -37.03 6.57
CA ALA A 414 15.94 -38.28 6.13
C ALA A 414 14.93 -39.16 5.37
N ARG A 415 13.69 -39.26 5.85
CA ARG A 415 12.62 -40.04 5.19
C ARG A 415 12.22 -39.46 3.83
N VAL A 416 12.19 -38.13 3.69
CA VAL A 416 11.81 -37.47 2.43
C VAL A 416 12.99 -37.18 1.50
N GLY A 417 14.20 -37.63 1.86
CA GLY A 417 15.40 -37.44 1.02
C GLY A 417 15.96 -36.01 1.03
N LEU A 418 15.57 -35.18 2.00
CA LEU A 418 16.10 -33.83 2.21
C LEU A 418 17.33 -33.81 3.12
N ALA A 419 17.61 -34.88 3.88
CA ALA A 419 18.84 -34.97 4.64
C ALA A 419 20.01 -34.99 3.65
N CYS A 420 20.69 -33.85 3.51
CA CYS A 420 21.96 -33.76 2.83
C CYS A 420 22.81 -34.92 3.35
N GLY A 421 23.17 -35.86 2.47
CA GLY A 421 24.28 -36.75 2.74
C GLY A 421 25.42 -35.83 3.17
N VAL A 422 25.83 -35.96 4.42
CA VAL A 422 27.06 -35.37 4.93
C VAL A 422 28.19 -36.05 4.17
N GLY A 423 28.40 -35.64 2.91
CA GLY A 423 29.61 -35.86 2.17
C GLY A 423 30.61 -34.87 2.75
N GLY A 424 31.51 -35.38 3.59
CA GLY A 424 32.64 -34.63 4.12
C GLY A 424 33.76 -34.44 3.11
#